data_AF-G0M945-F1
#
_entry.id   AF-G0M945-F1
#
_cell.length_a   1.000
_cell.length_b   1.000
_cell.length_c   1.000
_cell.angle_alpha   90.00
_cell.angle_beta   90.00
_cell.angle_gamma   90.00
#
_symmetry.space_group_name_H-M   'P 1'
#
loop_
_entity.id
_entity.type
_entity.pdbx_description
1 polymer ?
#
loop_
_entity_poly.entity_id
_entity_poly.type
_entity_poly.pdbx_seq_one_letter_code
_entity_poly.pdbx_strand_id
1 'polypeptide(L)'
;MCDNNLPGMGNGGCFPGSPNIPNLPKNPIVEVVGTVVDGIRTIFGGRGTDPKVIRMLEEQQKRSDENYKKEVERRNAERKEHNAKMESAQKAADENLRQLRLDEKESIRRMQEKIDSDQAKFEEEMEKRNKNHSEEMKDLKNKSMEEWKAEDKKHQEETQKLRAAHDEEKREANKKLEEARKLGLQKIGVAENALQKIEQERFQQNEQFSKDMRQMEKNHLDEKRKLLEDEFELKKESIEERRKQASIENKENMKKLDQLFKDLKNKLTTNSTKLVLDQFKKVVETIETTQGNLKSLSICCDTPESHKAYIKLDLNSMAMELESFKTRARNFEQFKMNSSNVHPEALRLCNEFLAQFKKSMESEDILRINTLLGPAVESCELAKIKDCGEKAKVLSLQLEEVTGKLTLGLNDLTAKFVSAAPTQAALSD
;
A
#
# COMPACT_ATOMS: atom_id res chain seq x y z
N MET A 1 -10.26 -46.11 81.43
CA MET A 1 -8.95 -46.21 80.76
C MET A 1 -9.00 -45.15 79.65
N CYS A 2 -8.76 -43.87 79.95
CA CYS A 2 -7.44 -43.25 80.15
C CYS A 2 -6.61 -43.45 78.86
N ASP A 3 -6.23 -42.44 78.07
CA ASP A 3 -5.74 -41.12 78.48
C ASP A 3 -5.93 -40.00 77.44
N ASN A 4 -5.92 -38.79 77.99
CA ASN A 4 -5.82 -37.46 77.40
C ASN A 4 -4.49 -37.24 76.66
N ASN A 5 -4.46 -36.28 75.71
CA ASN A 5 -3.67 -35.03 75.83
C ASN A 5 -3.51 -34.28 74.49
N LEU A 6 -4.09 -33.08 74.43
CA LEU A 6 -3.45 -31.86 73.89
C LEU A 6 -2.44 -31.35 74.95
N PRO A 7 -1.40 -30.51 74.67
CA PRO A 7 -1.50 -29.28 73.87
C PRO A 7 -0.22 -28.85 73.11
N GLY A 8 -0.32 -27.76 72.33
CA GLY A 8 0.85 -27.04 71.81
C GLY A 8 0.50 -25.84 70.95
N MET A 9 0.28 -24.68 71.58
CA MET A 9 0.33 -23.37 70.92
C MET A 9 1.77 -23.05 70.50
N GLY A 10 1.92 -22.45 69.32
CA GLY A 10 3.16 -21.84 68.84
C GLY A 10 2.89 -20.81 67.74
N ASN A 11 2.99 -19.53 68.12
CA ASN A 11 3.00 -18.35 67.25
C ASN A 11 4.06 -18.44 66.14
N GLY A 12 3.78 -17.81 64.99
CA GLY A 12 4.85 -17.28 64.14
C GLY A 12 4.56 -17.24 62.64
N GLY A 13 4.09 -16.09 62.15
CA GLY A 13 4.66 -15.41 60.99
C GLY A 13 4.51 -16.01 59.58
N CYS A 14 4.35 -15.07 58.63
CA CYS A 14 4.56 -15.20 57.19
C CYS A 14 3.36 -15.72 56.36
N PHE A 15 2.62 -14.74 55.85
CA PHE A 15 1.94 -14.80 54.55
C PHE A 15 2.79 -15.55 53.50
N PRO A 16 2.27 -16.62 52.88
CA PRO A 16 2.66 -16.97 51.53
C PRO A 16 1.83 -16.14 50.56
N GLY A 17 2.52 -15.56 49.58
CA GLY A 17 2.02 -14.56 48.66
C GLY A 17 0.78 -14.98 47.86
N SER A 18 0.17 -13.93 47.31
CA SER A 18 -0.86 -13.96 46.28
C SER A 18 -0.73 -15.17 45.36
N PRO A 19 -1.82 -15.93 45.10
CA PRO A 19 -1.81 -16.93 44.06
C PRO A 19 -1.48 -16.24 42.74
N ASN A 20 -0.33 -16.64 42.21
CA ASN A 20 0.19 -16.33 40.90
C ASN A 20 -0.92 -16.63 39.88
N ILE A 21 -1.53 -15.60 39.30
CA ILE A 21 -2.47 -15.76 38.19
C ILE A 21 -1.65 -16.41 37.07
N PRO A 22 -1.98 -17.64 36.64
CA PRO A 22 -1.27 -18.28 35.55
C PRO A 22 -1.31 -17.36 34.33
N ASN A 23 -0.14 -17.10 33.75
CA ASN A 23 -0.01 -16.50 32.43
C ASN A 23 -1.02 -17.17 31.51
N LEU A 24 -2.03 -16.40 31.08
CA LEU A 24 -2.93 -16.81 30.03
C LEU A 24 -2.05 -17.25 28.84
N PRO A 25 -2.28 -18.46 28.28
CA PRO A 25 -1.50 -18.94 27.15
C PRO A 25 -1.59 -17.89 26.04
N LYS A 26 -0.41 -17.46 25.55
CA LYS A 26 -0.30 -16.64 24.35
C LYS A 26 -1.16 -17.28 23.27
N ASN A 27 -2.18 -16.57 22.85
CA ASN A 27 -3.18 -17.08 21.92
C ASN A 27 -2.46 -17.42 20.60
N PRO A 28 -2.37 -18.70 20.18
CA PRO A 28 -1.57 -19.13 19.02
C PRO A 28 -2.06 -18.51 17.70
N ILE A 29 -3.25 -17.90 17.70
CA ILE A 29 -3.81 -17.14 16.59
C ILE A 29 -3.01 -15.84 16.33
N VAL A 30 -2.44 -15.21 17.35
CA VAL A 30 -1.67 -13.95 17.21
C VAL A 30 -0.32 -14.20 16.52
N GLU A 31 0.30 -15.35 16.78
CA GLU A 31 1.61 -15.73 16.25
C GLU A 31 1.52 -16.24 14.81
N VAL A 32 0.43 -16.93 14.47
CA VAL A 32 0.13 -17.35 13.08
C VAL A 32 -0.19 -16.16 12.18
N VAL A 33 -0.93 -15.16 12.67
CA VAL A 33 -1.21 -13.94 11.89
C VAL A 33 0.08 -13.13 11.66
N GLY A 34 0.95 -13.01 12.66
CA GLY A 34 2.25 -12.31 12.49
C GLY A 34 3.17 -12.98 11.45
N THR A 35 3.23 -14.31 11.46
CA THR A 35 4.12 -15.07 10.56
C THR A 35 3.62 -15.07 9.10
N VAL A 36 2.30 -15.05 8.90
CA VAL A 36 1.69 -14.92 7.57
C VAL A 36 1.84 -13.49 7.02
N VAL A 37 1.77 -12.48 7.88
CA VAL A 37 1.96 -11.06 7.52
C VAL A 37 3.40 -10.79 7.05
N ASP A 38 4.41 -11.35 7.72
CA ASP A 38 5.81 -11.21 7.29
C ASP A 38 6.11 -12.01 6.00
N GLY A 39 5.44 -13.14 5.79
CA GLY A 39 5.53 -13.91 4.55
C GLY A 39 4.99 -13.15 3.34
N ILE A 40 3.86 -12.46 3.47
CA ILE A 40 3.27 -11.64 2.40
C ILE A 40 4.14 -10.39 2.13
N ARG A 41 4.72 -9.78 3.16
CA ARG A 41 5.62 -8.62 3.03
C ARG A 41 6.89 -8.95 2.22
N THR A 42 7.39 -10.17 2.32
CA THR A 42 8.64 -10.60 1.68
C THR A 42 8.44 -11.00 0.21
N ILE A 43 7.25 -11.51 -0.17
CA ILE A 43 6.98 -11.96 -1.54
C ILE A 43 6.61 -10.77 -2.48
N PHE A 44 5.99 -9.71 -1.94
CA PHE A 44 5.57 -8.54 -2.72
C PHE A 44 6.43 -7.28 -2.46
N GLY A 45 7.48 -7.40 -1.64
CA GLY A 45 8.40 -6.33 -1.28
C GLY A 45 9.35 -5.95 -2.42
N GLY A 46 8.86 -5.16 -3.37
CA GLY A 46 9.70 -4.70 -4.48
C GLY A 46 9.01 -3.68 -5.38
N ARG A 47 8.75 -2.47 -4.86
CA ARG A 47 8.44 -1.27 -5.66
C ARG A 47 7.08 -1.27 -6.39
N GLY A 48 6.02 -1.90 -5.89
CA GLY A 48 4.74 -2.04 -6.61
C GLY A 48 3.71 -0.93 -6.44
N THR A 49 3.61 -0.34 -5.25
CA THR A 49 2.44 0.47 -4.84
C THR A 49 2.83 1.93 -4.62
N ASP A 50 1.91 2.88 -4.86
CA ASP A 50 2.12 4.29 -4.56
C ASP A 50 2.56 4.45 -3.09
N PRO A 51 3.79 4.93 -2.82
CA PRO A 51 4.31 5.09 -1.46
C PRO A 51 3.43 5.98 -0.58
N LYS A 52 2.58 6.82 -1.15
CA LYS A 52 1.64 7.66 -0.41
C LYS A 52 0.47 6.85 0.16
N VAL A 53 -0.07 5.90 -0.60
CA VAL A 53 -1.21 5.06 -0.18
C VAL A 53 -0.78 4.07 0.91
N ILE A 54 0.38 3.44 0.77
CA ILE A 54 0.95 2.56 1.81
C ILE A 54 1.13 3.34 3.12
N ARG A 55 1.72 4.54 3.06
CA ARG A 55 1.92 5.37 4.26
C ARG A 55 0.60 5.77 4.91
N MET A 56 -0.44 6.07 4.14
CA MET A 56 -1.76 6.39 4.70
C MET A 56 -2.39 5.20 5.44
N LEU A 57 -2.27 3.98 4.88
CA LEU A 57 -2.76 2.77 5.53
C LEU A 57 -1.96 2.42 6.80
N GLU A 58 -0.63 2.54 6.75
CA GLU A 58 0.24 2.36 7.91
C GLU A 58 -0.08 3.37 9.02
N GLU A 59 -0.32 4.64 8.67
CA GLU A 59 -0.75 5.67 9.62
C GLU A 59 -2.14 5.36 10.20
N GLN A 60 -3.09 4.91 9.37
CA GLN A 60 -4.43 4.55 9.83
C GLN A 60 -4.38 3.36 10.79
N GLN A 61 -3.58 2.34 10.49
CA GLN A 61 -3.38 1.19 11.37
C GLN A 61 -2.75 1.62 12.70
N LYS A 62 -1.70 2.44 12.66
CA LYS A 62 -1.06 2.98 13.86
C LYS A 62 -2.05 3.77 14.72
N ARG A 63 -2.88 4.63 14.12
CA ARG A 63 -3.91 5.39 14.85
C ARG A 63 -4.97 4.46 15.47
N SER A 64 -5.39 3.40 14.77
CA SER A 64 -6.33 2.42 15.31
C SER A 64 -5.72 1.67 16.51
N ASP A 65 -4.49 1.16 16.38
CA ASP A 65 -3.78 0.48 17.47
C ASP A 65 -3.60 1.38 18.70
N GLU A 66 -3.22 2.65 18.49
CA GLU A 66 -3.07 3.63 19.57
C GLU A 66 -4.41 3.94 20.26
N ASN A 67 -5.49 4.09 19.49
CA ASN A 67 -6.82 4.33 20.04
C ASN A 67 -7.33 3.12 20.83
N TYR A 68 -7.16 1.91 20.31
CA TYR A 68 -7.49 0.68 21.02
C TYR A 68 -6.74 0.58 22.34
N LYS A 69 -5.42 0.82 22.33
CA LYS A 69 -4.61 0.80 23.55
C LYS A 69 -5.08 1.81 24.59
N LYS A 70 -5.33 3.06 24.20
CA LYS A 70 -5.84 4.10 25.11
C LYS A 70 -7.18 3.73 25.71
N GLU A 71 -8.08 3.16 24.91
CA GLU A 71 -9.41 2.78 25.36
C GLU A 71 -9.36 1.58 26.33
N VAL A 72 -8.49 0.59 26.06
CA VAL A 72 -8.21 -0.52 26.98
C VAL A 72 -7.66 -0.03 28.32
N GLU A 73 -6.71 0.90 28.30
CA GLU A 73 -6.14 1.50 29.51
C GLU A 73 -7.21 2.27 30.31
N ARG A 74 -8.01 3.09 29.63
CA ARG A 74 -9.12 3.86 30.22
C ARG A 74 -10.12 2.93 30.92
N ARG A 75 -10.59 1.89 30.23
CA ARG A 75 -11.55 0.91 30.77
C ARG A 75 -10.99 0.12 31.95
N ASN A 76 -9.71 -0.29 31.87
CA ASN A 76 -9.06 -0.98 32.98
C ASN A 76 -8.93 -0.07 34.23
N ALA A 77 -8.66 1.22 34.04
CA ALA A 77 -8.63 2.19 35.13
C ALA A 77 -10.01 2.36 35.78
N GLU A 78 -11.07 2.50 34.97
CA GLU A 78 -12.46 2.58 35.46
C GLU A 78 -12.86 1.32 36.24
N ARG A 79 -12.51 0.13 35.74
CA ARG A 79 -12.74 -1.13 36.45
C ARG A 79 -12.02 -1.16 37.79
N LYS A 80 -10.76 -0.70 37.84
CA LYS A 80 -9.97 -0.70 39.07
C LYS A 80 -10.59 0.22 40.12
N GLU A 81 -11.00 1.42 39.72
CA GLU A 81 -11.69 2.37 40.59
C GLU A 81 -13.03 1.81 41.08
N HIS A 82 -13.82 1.27 40.16
CA HIS A 82 -15.11 0.65 40.48
C HIS A 82 -14.96 -0.53 41.46
N ASN A 83 -14.02 -1.44 41.21
CA ASN A 83 -13.75 -2.57 42.10
C ASN A 83 -13.30 -2.11 43.49
N ALA A 84 -12.48 -1.05 43.58
CA ALA A 84 -12.09 -0.48 44.87
C ALA A 84 -13.29 0.07 45.66
N LYS A 85 -14.24 0.74 44.97
CA LYS A 85 -15.49 1.22 45.59
C LYS A 85 -16.34 0.06 46.11
N MET A 86 -16.53 -0.99 45.30
CA MET A 86 -17.30 -2.17 45.72
C MET A 86 -16.64 -2.93 46.86
N GLU A 87 -15.31 -3.07 46.85
CA GLU A 87 -14.57 -3.71 47.93
C GLU A 87 -14.69 -2.92 49.25
N SER A 88 -14.64 -1.60 49.19
CA SER A 88 -14.88 -0.74 50.35
C SER A 88 -16.31 -0.88 50.89
N ALA A 89 -17.31 -0.87 49.99
CA ALA A 89 -18.71 -1.07 50.37
C ALA A 89 -18.96 -2.45 51.01
N GLN A 90 -18.35 -3.50 50.44
CA GLN A 90 -18.41 -4.85 50.99
C GLN A 90 -17.79 -4.93 52.39
N LYS A 91 -16.58 -4.38 52.58
CA LYS A 91 -15.92 -4.33 53.90
C LYS A 91 -16.75 -3.56 54.94
N ALA A 92 -17.36 -2.44 54.54
CA ALA A 92 -18.21 -1.67 55.43
C ALA A 92 -19.49 -2.44 55.82
N ALA A 93 -20.10 -3.16 54.87
CA ALA A 93 -21.26 -4.01 55.13
C ALA A 93 -20.91 -5.21 56.03
N ASP A 94 -19.76 -5.86 55.80
CA ASP A 94 -19.24 -6.94 56.63
C ASP A 94 -18.99 -6.50 58.07
N GLU A 95 -18.35 -5.34 58.27
CA GLU A 95 -18.09 -4.82 59.61
C GLU A 95 -19.39 -4.45 60.33
N ASN A 96 -20.35 -3.84 59.62
CA ASN A 96 -21.67 -3.56 60.18
C ASN A 96 -22.40 -4.85 60.60
N LEU A 97 -22.36 -5.89 59.77
CA LEU A 97 -22.96 -7.20 60.09
C LEU A 97 -22.29 -7.84 61.32
N ARG A 98 -20.97 -7.75 61.40
CA ARG A 98 -20.19 -8.20 62.56
C ARG A 98 -20.59 -7.44 63.83
N GLN A 99 -20.73 -6.12 63.76
CA GLN A 99 -21.15 -5.30 64.90
C GLN A 99 -22.58 -5.63 65.34
N LEU A 100 -23.52 -5.79 64.40
CA LEU A 100 -24.89 -6.18 64.69
C LEU A 100 -24.98 -7.52 65.43
N ARG A 101 -24.18 -8.52 65.02
CA ARG A 101 -24.10 -9.82 65.69
C ARG A 101 -23.51 -9.72 67.10
N LEU A 102 -22.51 -8.86 67.31
CA LEU A 102 -21.94 -8.61 68.63
C LEU A 102 -22.93 -7.91 69.55
N ASP A 103 -23.57 -6.84 69.07
CA ASP A 103 -24.56 -6.06 69.81
C ASP A 103 -25.77 -6.91 70.20
N GLU A 104 -26.26 -7.75 69.28
CA GLU A 104 -27.33 -8.72 69.54
C GLU A 104 -26.91 -9.69 70.65
N LYS A 105 -25.76 -10.36 70.49
CA LYS A 105 -25.26 -11.35 71.44
C LYS A 105 -25.11 -10.74 72.84
N GLU A 106 -24.58 -9.52 72.92
CA GLU A 106 -24.38 -8.84 74.19
C GLU A 106 -25.70 -8.37 74.81
N SER A 107 -26.65 -7.88 74.02
CA SER A 107 -27.99 -7.52 74.48
C SER A 107 -28.72 -8.73 75.07
N ILE A 108 -28.74 -9.86 74.36
CA ILE A 108 -29.32 -11.13 74.83
C ILE A 108 -28.66 -11.57 76.13
N ARG A 109 -27.32 -11.53 76.20
CA ARG A 109 -26.58 -11.91 77.42
C ARG A 109 -26.99 -11.07 78.63
N ARG A 110 -27.05 -9.73 78.48
CA ARG A 110 -27.43 -8.83 79.58
C ARG A 110 -28.86 -9.09 80.08
N MET A 111 -29.79 -9.37 79.16
CA MET A 111 -31.18 -9.70 79.55
C MET A 111 -31.24 -11.06 80.26
N GLN A 112 -30.49 -12.05 79.80
CA GLN A 112 -30.40 -13.36 80.45
C GLN A 112 -29.81 -13.25 81.86
N GLU A 113 -28.68 -12.55 82.02
CA GLU A 113 -28.04 -12.30 83.32
C GLU A 113 -28.96 -11.59 84.30
N LYS A 114 -29.80 -10.67 83.81
CA LYS A 114 -30.81 -10.01 84.65
C LYS A 114 -31.88 -11.00 85.12
N ILE A 115 -32.42 -11.83 84.22
CA ILE A 115 -33.39 -12.87 84.57
C ILE A 115 -32.81 -13.83 85.61
N ASP A 116 -31.57 -14.28 85.41
CA ASP A 116 -30.89 -15.20 86.30
C ASP A 116 -30.60 -14.55 87.67
N SER A 117 -30.23 -13.26 87.70
CA SER A 117 -30.02 -12.50 88.95
C SER A 117 -31.32 -12.28 89.71
N ASP A 118 -32.41 -11.93 89.03
CA ASP A 118 -33.71 -11.70 89.65
C ASP A 118 -34.27 -13.03 90.21
N GLN A 119 -34.08 -14.14 89.49
CA GLN A 119 -34.38 -15.50 89.97
C GLN A 119 -33.58 -15.85 91.25
N ALA A 120 -32.28 -15.58 91.27
CA ALA A 120 -31.43 -15.88 92.44
C ALA A 120 -31.85 -15.06 93.67
N LYS A 121 -32.17 -13.78 93.50
CA LYS A 121 -32.67 -12.92 94.59
C LYS A 121 -34.01 -13.42 95.12
N PHE A 122 -34.91 -13.83 94.23
CA PHE A 122 -36.19 -14.41 94.62
C PHE A 122 -36.00 -15.70 95.44
N GLU A 123 -35.09 -16.58 95.01
CA GLU A 123 -34.77 -17.81 95.76
C GLU A 123 -34.20 -17.52 97.15
N GLU A 124 -33.30 -16.54 97.27
CA GLU A 124 -32.74 -16.10 98.55
C GLU A 124 -33.83 -15.51 99.47
N GLU A 125 -34.72 -14.66 98.93
CA GLU A 125 -35.84 -14.10 99.67
C GLU A 125 -36.81 -15.19 100.15
N MET A 126 -37.11 -16.16 99.28
CA MET A 126 -37.94 -17.31 99.62
C MET A 126 -37.31 -18.18 100.71
N GLU A 127 -35.99 -18.42 100.66
CA GLU A 127 -35.28 -19.18 101.69
C GLU A 127 -35.32 -18.44 103.04
N LYS A 128 -35.07 -17.13 103.03
CA LYS A 128 -35.14 -16.28 104.22
C LYS A 128 -36.55 -16.28 104.82
N ARG A 129 -37.59 -16.12 104.00
CA ARG A 129 -38.99 -16.17 104.44
C ARG A 129 -39.34 -17.51 105.07
N ASN A 130 -38.89 -18.62 104.45
CA ASN A 130 -39.10 -19.96 104.99
C ASN A 130 -38.37 -20.20 106.31
N LYS A 131 -37.15 -19.67 106.47
CA LYS A 131 -36.40 -19.72 107.74
C LYS A 131 -37.13 -18.95 108.84
N ASN A 132 -37.54 -17.72 108.56
CA ASN A 132 -38.31 -16.89 109.51
C ASN A 132 -39.61 -17.58 109.91
N HIS A 133 -40.39 -18.10 108.94
CA HIS A 133 -41.61 -18.87 109.23
C HIS A 133 -41.30 -20.09 110.11
N SER A 134 -40.23 -20.84 109.82
CA SER A 134 -39.85 -21.99 110.63
C SER A 134 -39.49 -21.61 112.07
N GLU A 135 -38.95 -20.42 112.32
CA GLU A 135 -38.64 -19.92 113.66
C GLU A 135 -39.93 -19.48 114.38
N GLU A 136 -40.78 -18.69 113.73
CA GLU A 136 -42.09 -18.27 114.27
C GLU A 136 -42.98 -19.47 114.62
N MET A 137 -42.95 -20.52 113.79
CA MET A 137 -43.70 -21.75 114.03
C MET A 137 -43.19 -22.56 115.23
N LYS A 138 -41.90 -22.45 115.58
CA LYS A 138 -41.35 -23.05 116.82
C LYS A 138 -41.84 -22.30 118.05
N ASP A 139 -41.94 -20.98 117.98
CA ASP A 139 -42.39 -20.13 119.08
C ASP A 139 -43.90 -20.28 119.34
N LEU A 140 -44.71 -20.38 118.27
CA LEU A 140 -46.17 -20.55 118.36
C LEU A 140 -46.57 -21.96 118.82
N LYS A 141 -45.75 -22.99 118.55
CA LYS A 141 -45.99 -24.38 118.99
C LYS A 141 -46.14 -24.51 120.51
N ASN A 142 -45.55 -23.59 121.27
CA ASN A 142 -45.58 -23.57 122.73
C ASN A 142 -46.72 -22.71 123.32
N LYS A 143 -47.51 -22.00 122.49
CA LYS A 143 -48.51 -21.01 122.94
C LYS A 143 -49.97 -21.43 122.65
N SER A 144 -50.32 -21.81 121.42
CA SER A 144 -51.69 -22.22 121.05
C SER A 144 -51.74 -22.96 119.70
N MET A 145 -52.50 -24.05 119.61
CA MET A 145 -52.64 -24.85 118.38
C MET A 145 -53.43 -24.15 117.27
N GLU A 146 -54.39 -23.28 117.63
CA GLU A 146 -55.21 -22.54 116.66
C GLU A 146 -54.41 -21.41 116.00
N GLU A 147 -53.61 -20.67 116.77
CA GLU A 147 -52.71 -19.62 116.26
C GLU A 147 -51.65 -20.20 115.31
N TRP A 148 -51.11 -21.38 115.64
CA TRP A 148 -50.17 -22.10 114.80
C TRP A 148 -50.76 -22.44 113.41
N LYS A 149 -52.00 -22.96 113.37
CA LYS A 149 -52.67 -23.31 112.10
C LYS A 149 -53.02 -22.07 111.28
N ALA A 150 -53.39 -20.97 111.93
CA ALA A 150 -53.71 -19.72 111.25
C ALA A 150 -52.47 -19.09 110.59
N GLU A 151 -51.34 -19.04 111.29
CA GLU A 151 -50.09 -18.47 110.75
C GLU A 151 -49.47 -19.37 109.66
N ASP A 152 -49.52 -20.70 109.79
CA ASP A 152 -49.09 -21.60 108.72
C ASP A 152 -49.88 -21.42 107.43
N LYS A 153 -51.22 -21.32 107.56
CA LYS A 153 -52.09 -21.07 106.43
C LYS A 153 -51.80 -19.72 105.77
N LYS A 154 -51.55 -18.68 106.58
CA LYS A 154 -51.19 -17.34 106.10
C LYS A 154 -49.85 -17.34 105.35
N HIS A 155 -48.81 -17.95 105.90
CA HIS A 155 -47.51 -18.09 105.22
C HIS A 155 -47.62 -18.88 103.90
N GLN A 156 -48.43 -19.95 103.86
CA GLN A 156 -48.70 -20.69 102.64
C GLN A 156 -49.40 -19.83 101.58
N GLU A 157 -50.45 -19.08 101.95
CA GLU A 157 -51.17 -18.19 101.04
C GLU A 157 -50.28 -17.05 100.52
N GLU A 158 -49.46 -16.44 101.39
CA GLU A 158 -48.52 -15.39 101.01
C GLU A 158 -47.38 -15.91 100.12
N THR A 159 -46.83 -17.09 100.43
CA THR A 159 -45.82 -17.75 99.61
C THR A 159 -46.37 -18.11 98.23
N GLN A 160 -47.61 -18.60 98.14
CA GLN A 160 -48.25 -18.88 96.86
C GLN A 160 -48.46 -17.61 96.03
N LYS A 161 -48.94 -16.52 96.64
CA LYS A 161 -49.10 -15.23 95.95
C LYS A 161 -47.76 -14.68 95.44
N LEU A 162 -46.72 -14.77 96.26
CA LEU A 162 -45.38 -14.28 95.91
C LEU A 162 -44.75 -15.11 94.79
N ARG A 163 -44.87 -16.45 94.84
CA ARG A 163 -44.44 -17.35 93.76
C ARG A 163 -45.18 -17.06 92.46
N ALA A 164 -46.51 -16.91 92.52
CA ALA A 164 -47.31 -16.60 91.34
C ALA A 164 -46.94 -15.25 90.72
N ALA A 165 -46.67 -14.22 91.52
CA ALA A 165 -46.21 -12.92 91.05
C ALA A 165 -44.84 -13.00 90.36
N HIS A 166 -43.87 -13.69 90.98
CA HIS A 166 -42.55 -13.88 90.40
C HIS A 166 -42.57 -14.74 89.12
N ASP A 167 -43.39 -15.80 89.08
CA ASP A 167 -43.55 -16.62 87.87
C ASP A 167 -44.10 -15.79 86.70
N GLU A 168 -45.02 -14.85 86.97
CA GLU A 168 -45.54 -13.93 85.96
C GLU A 168 -44.48 -12.92 85.49
N GLU A 169 -43.71 -12.31 86.41
CA GLU A 169 -42.59 -11.42 86.06
C GLU A 169 -41.53 -12.14 85.21
N LYS A 170 -41.18 -13.37 85.60
CA LYS A 170 -40.26 -14.23 84.84
C LYS A 170 -40.81 -14.54 83.46
N ARG A 171 -42.11 -14.81 83.33
CA ARG A 171 -42.77 -15.06 82.04
C ARG A 171 -42.71 -13.82 81.15
N GLU A 172 -42.98 -12.63 81.69
CA GLU A 172 -42.85 -11.37 80.95
C GLU A 172 -41.41 -11.07 80.52
N ALA A 173 -40.43 -11.29 81.40
CA ALA A 173 -39.03 -11.07 81.10
C ALA A 173 -38.55 -12.01 79.97
N ASN A 174 -38.94 -13.29 80.02
CA ASN A 174 -38.66 -14.25 78.95
C ASN A 174 -39.34 -13.87 77.63
N LYS A 175 -40.56 -13.32 77.67
CA LYS A 175 -41.24 -12.81 76.46
C LYS A 175 -40.46 -11.65 75.83
N LYS A 176 -39.99 -10.69 76.64
CA LYS A 176 -39.16 -9.57 76.17
C LYS A 176 -37.83 -10.06 75.57
N LEU A 177 -37.21 -11.09 76.17
CA LEU A 177 -36.00 -11.72 75.64
C LEU A 177 -36.24 -12.34 74.25
N GLU A 178 -37.35 -13.06 74.06
CA GLU A 178 -37.71 -13.64 72.76
C GLU A 178 -38.05 -12.59 71.69
N GLU A 179 -38.72 -11.51 72.07
CA GLU A 179 -38.95 -10.37 71.17
C GLU A 179 -37.64 -9.71 70.73
N ALA A 180 -36.69 -9.55 71.65
CA ALA A 180 -35.37 -9.03 71.33
C ALA A 180 -34.56 -9.95 70.41
N ARG A 181 -34.62 -11.28 70.62
CA ARG A 181 -34.02 -12.29 69.72
C ARG A 181 -34.58 -12.18 68.31
N LYS A 182 -35.91 -12.10 68.17
CA LYS A 182 -36.56 -11.95 66.87
C LYS A 182 -36.15 -10.66 66.15
N LEU A 183 -36.10 -9.54 66.88
CA LEU A 183 -35.69 -8.26 66.31
C LEU A 183 -34.21 -8.28 65.88
N GLY A 184 -33.34 -8.90 66.67
CA GLY A 184 -31.93 -9.11 66.35
C GLY A 184 -31.73 -9.88 65.05
N LEU A 185 -32.35 -11.06 64.96
CA LEU A 185 -32.34 -11.89 63.75
C LEU A 185 -32.87 -11.14 62.52
N GLN A 186 -33.94 -10.34 62.67
CA GLN A 186 -34.47 -9.55 61.56
C GLN A 186 -33.47 -8.50 61.06
N LYS A 187 -32.78 -7.78 61.97
CA LYS A 187 -31.76 -6.79 61.60
C LYS A 187 -30.56 -7.44 60.90
N ILE A 188 -30.11 -8.59 61.41
CA ILE A 188 -29.04 -9.38 60.79
C ILE A 188 -29.45 -9.83 59.39
N GLY A 189 -30.66 -10.37 59.22
CA GLY A 189 -31.16 -10.80 57.91
C GLY A 189 -31.28 -9.65 56.89
N VAL A 190 -31.64 -8.44 57.32
CA VAL A 190 -31.62 -7.26 56.44
C VAL A 190 -30.19 -6.92 56.00
N ALA A 191 -29.22 -6.97 56.92
CA ALA A 191 -27.81 -6.70 56.60
C ALA A 191 -27.19 -7.78 55.69
N GLU A 192 -27.51 -9.06 55.90
CA GLU A 192 -27.07 -10.16 55.03
C GLU A 192 -27.62 -10.03 53.62
N ASN A 193 -28.90 -9.67 53.47
CA ASN A 193 -29.49 -9.41 52.16
C ASN A 193 -28.83 -8.19 51.46
N ALA A 194 -28.44 -7.16 52.20
CA ALA A 194 -27.73 -6.02 51.63
C ALA A 194 -26.33 -6.42 51.13
N LEU A 195 -25.61 -7.25 51.89
CA LEU A 195 -24.31 -7.79 51.48
C LEU A 195 -24.43 -8.63 50.19
N GLN A 196 -25.43 -9.51 50.12
CA GLN A 196 -25.68 -10.34 48.94
C GLN A 196 -25.97 -9.50 47.69
N LYS A 197 -26.70 -8.38 47.82
CA LYS A 197 -26.94 -7.45 46.71
C LYS A 197 -25.64 -6.82 46.20
N ILE A 198 -24.75 -6.39 47.10
CA ILE A 198 -23.44 -5.82 46.72
C ILE A 198 -22.61 -6.85 45.95
N GLU A 199 -22.58 -8.10 46.41
CA GLU A 199 -21.88 -9.18 45.72
C GLU A 199 -22.46 -9.48 44.33
N GLN A 200 -23.79 -9.50 44.22
CA GLN A 200 -24.48 -9.74 42.96
C GLN A 200 -24.24 -8.61 41.95
N GLU A 201 -24.32 -7.35 42.38
CA GLU A 201 -24.01 -6.18 41.55
C GLU A 201 -22.56 -6.23 41.05
N ARG A 202 -21.61 -6.54 41.94
CA ARG A 202 -20.19 -6.70 41.60
C ARG A 202 -19.97 -7.81 40.58
N PHE A 203 -20.69 -8.93 40.70
CA PHE A 203 -20.61 -10.03 39.74
C PHE A 203 -21.13 -9.61 38.36
N GLN A 204 -22.34 -9.01 38.31
CA GLN A 204 -22.97 -8.58 37.06
C GLN A 204 -22.11 -7.55 36.30
N GLN A 205 -21.54 -6.59 37.02
CA GLN A 205 -20.68 -5.57 36.39
C GLN A 205 -19.35 -6.15 35.91
N ASN A 206 -18.75 -7.12 36.63
CA ASN A 206 -17.55 -7.79 36.14
C ASN A 206 -17.85 -8.66 34.90
N GLU A 207 -19.02 -9.28 34.83
CA GLU A 207 -19.46 -10.01 33.65
C GLU A 207 -19.64 -9.06 32.46
N GLN A 208 -20.31 -7.92 32.66
CA GLN A 208 -20.50 -6.91 31.63
C GLN A 208 -19.16 -6.34 31.14
N PHE A 209 -18.25 -5.99 32.05
CA PHE A 209 -16.91 -5.54 31.70
C PHE A 209 -16.17 -6.57 30.84
N SER A 210 -16.27 -7.85 31.21
CA SER A 210 -15.62 -8.93 30.47
C SER A 210 -16.20 -9.09 29.06
N LYS A 211 -17.52 -8.93 28.90
CA LYS A 211 -18.19 -8.94 27.59
C LYS A 211 -17.73 -7.75 26.74
N ASP A 212 -17.72 -6.56 27.31
CA ASP A 212 -17.31 -5.34 26.60
C ASP A 212 -15.85 -5.41 26.14
N MET A 213 -14.94 -5.90 26.98
CA MET A 213 -13.53 -6.07 26.63
C MET A 213 -13.35 -7.05 25.46
N ARG A 214 -14.05 -8.19 25.49
CA ARG A 214 -14.03 -9.16 24.38
C ARG A 214 -14.59 -8.56 23.09
N GLN A 215 -15.67 -7.79 23.19
CA GLN A 215 -16.27 -7.15 22.01
C GLN A 215 -15.34 -6.09 21.42
N MET A 216 -14.67 -5.31 22.26
CA MET A 216 -13.69 -4.32 21.84
C MET A 216 -12.48 -4.97 21.14
N GLU A 217 -11.93 -6.03 21.74
CA GLU A 217 -10.84 -6.80 21.14
C GLU A 217 -11.25 -7.39 19.79
N LYS A 218 -12.45 -7.98 19.70
CA LYS A 218 -12.99 -8.51 18.45
C LYS A 218 -13.12 -7.41 17.38
N ASN A 219 -13.71 -6.27 17.72
CA ASN A 219 -13.87 -5.15 16.78
C ASN A 219 -12.51 -4.66 16.27
N HIS A 220 -11.53 -4.52 17.16
CA HIS A 220 -10.18 -4.11 16.78
C HIS A 220 -9.50 -5.13 15.84
N LEU A 221 -9.65 -6.43 16.10
CA LEU A 221 -9.13 -7.48 15.21
C LEU A 221 -9.83 -7.49 13.85
N ASP A 222 -11.14 -7.27 13.82
CA ASP A 222 -11.92 -7.20 12.58
C ASP A 222 -11.53 -5.96 11.75
N GLU A 223 -11.33 -4.79 12.37
CA GLU A 223 -10.80 -3.59 11.72
C GLU A 223 -9.40 -3.82 11.16
N LYS A 224 -8.52 -4.44 11.95
CA LYS A 224 -7.16 -4.78 11.52
C LYS A 224 -7.15 -5.71 10.31
N ARG A 225 -8.05 -6.70 10.28
CA ARG A 225 -8.19 -7.61 9.13
C ARG A 225 -8.63 -6.86 7.89
N LYS A 226 -9.65 -6.00 8.00
CA LYS A 226 -10.13 -5.18 6.87
C LYS A 226 -9.03 -4.30 6.29
N LEU A 227 -8.25 -3.63 7.13
CA LEU A 227 -7.12 -2.80 6.67
C LEU A 227 -6.08 -3.62 5.89
N LEU A 228 -5.80 -4.86 6.30
CA LEU A 228 -4.88 -5.75 5.58
C LEU A 228 -5.46 -6.22 4.24
N GLU A 229 -6.76 -6.51 4.18
CA GLU A 229 -7.46 -6.86 2.94
C GLU A 229 -7.45 -5.68 1.96
N ASP A 230 -7.73 -4.47 2.43
CA ASP A 230 -7.67 -3.24 1.62
C ASP A 230 -6.26 -2.98 1.08
N GLU A 231 -5.22 -3.16 1.92
CA GLU A 231 -3.83 -3.03 1.50
C GLU A 231 -3.46 -4.04 0.40
N PHE A 232 -3.96 -5.27 0.51
CA PHE A 232 -3.70 -6.32 -0.47
C PHE A 232 -4.37 -6.02 -1.82
N GLU A 233 -5.64 -5.64 -1.84
CA GLU A 233 -6.34 -5.31 -3.10
C GLU A 233 -5.73 -4.08 -3.77
N LEU A 234 -5.39 -3.03 -3.01
CA LEU A 234 -4.71 -1.85 -3.55
C LEU A 234 -3.34 -2.18 -4.16
N LYS A 235 -2.58 -3.10 -3.54
CA LYS A 235 -1.31 -3.61 -4.10
C LYS A 235 -1.53 -4.33 -5.43
N LYS A 236 -2.54 -5.17 -5.50
CA LYS A 236 -2.89 -5.95 -6.70
C LYS A 236 -3.33 -5.03 -7.85
N GLU A 237 -4.24 -4.09 -7.59
CA GLU A 237 -4.69 -3.10 -8.57
C GLU A 237 -3.54 -2.25 -9.10
N SER A 238 -2.64 -1.79 -8.22
CA SER A 238 -1.48 -0.98 -8.63
C SER A 238 -0.50 -1.74 -9.54
N ILE A 239 -0.31 -3.04 -9.30
CA ILE A 239 0.51 -3.90 -10.18
C ILE A 239 -0.15 -4.05 -11.56
N GLU A 240 -1.47 -4.25 -11.61
CA GLU A 240 -2.21 -4.40 -12.86
C GLU A 240 -2.22 -3.12 -13.69
N GLU A 241 -2.48 -1.97 -13.07
CA GLU A 241 -2.39 -0.64 -13.67
C GLU A 241 -1.01 -0.42 -14.32
N ARG A 242 0.07 -0.71 -13.58
CA ARG A 242 1.43 -0.56 -14.10
C ARG A 242 1.71 -1.49 -15.29
N ARG A 243 1.23 -2.73 -15.26
CA ARG A 243 1.38 -3.65 -16.40
C ARG A 243 0.67 -3.11 -17.64
N LYS A 244 -0.53 -2.55 -17.49
CA LYS A 244 -1.26 -1.90 -18.59
C LYS A 244 -0.50 -0.70 -19.12
N GLN A 245 -0.02 0.17 -18.24
CA GLN A 245 0.74 1.37 -18.60
C GLN A 245 2.04 1.03 -19.33
N ALA A 246 2.83 0.08 -18.80
CA ALA A 246 4.07 -0.38 -19.46
C ALA A 246 3.79 -0.98 -20.84
N SER A 247 2.65 -1.66 -21.03
CA SER A 247 2.25 -2.18 -22.34
C SER A 247 1.94 -1.06 -23.34
N ILE A 248 1.28 0.02 -22.88
CA ILE A 248 0.97 1.19 -23.70
C ILE A 248 2.26 1.92 -24.08
N GLU A 249 3.12 2.24 -23.11
CA GLU A 249 4.41 2.90 -23.33
C GLU A 249 5.30 2.11 -24.29
N ASN A 250 5.35 0.78 -24.14
CA ASN A 250 6.12 -0.06 -25.05
C ASN A 250 5.57 -0.02 -26.48
N LYS A 251 4.24 -0.04 -26.67
CA LYS A 251 3.62 0.09 -27.99
C LYS A 251 3.93 1.44 -28.63
N GLU A 252 3.90 2.53 -27.86
CA GLU A 252 4.26 3.86 -28.35
C GLU A 252 5.74 3.96 -28.72
N ASN A 253 6.62 3.42 -27.89
CA ASN A 253 8.06 3.38 -28.17
C ASN A 253 8.36 2.58 -29.44
N MET A 254 7.67 1.46 -29.68
CA MET A 254 7.80 0.71 -30.93
C MET A 254 7.35 1.50 -32.15
N LYS A 255 6.22 2.22 -32.07
CA LYS A 255 5.78 3.11 -33.16
C LYS A 255 6.80 4.22 -33.45
N LYS A 256 7.37 4.84 -32.41
CA LYS A 256 8.42 5.86 -32.55
C LYS A 256 9.68 5.28 -33.20
N LEU A 257 10.09 4.09 -32.78
CA LEU A 257 11.26 3.41 -33.32
C LEU A 257 11.07 3.06 -34.81
N ASP A 258 9.91 2.53 -35.19
CA ASP A 258 9.57 2.23 -36.58
C ASP A 258 9.61 3.48 -37.47
N GLN A 259 9.12 4.61 -36.95
CA GLN A 259 9.17 5.89 -37.68
C GLN A 259 10.61 6.36 -37.88
N LEU A 260 11.43 6.31 -36.83
CA LEU A 260 12.86 6.67 -36.92
C LEU A 260 13.62 5.80 -37.92
N PHE A 261 13.33 4.50 -37.98
CA PHE A 261 13.94 3.61 -38.98
C PHE A 261 13.52 3.96 -40.41
N LYS A 262 12.23 4.28 -40.62
CA LYS A 262 11.75 4.75 -41.94
C LYS A 262 12.44 6.05 -42.35
N ASP A 263 12.53 7.01 -41.44
CA ASP A 263 13.16 8.31 -41.71
C ASP A 263 14.66 8.16 -41.99
N LEU A 264 15.36 7.29 -41.25
CA LEU A 264 16.76 6.97 -41.48
C LEU A 264 16.97 6.32 -42.85
N LYS A 265 16.14 5.34 -43.22
CA LYS A 265 16.18 4.68 -44.53
C LYS A 265 15.96 5.67 -45.67
N ASN A 266 15.00 6.58 -45.50
CA ASN A 266 14.72 7.64 -46.46
C ASN A 266 15.92 8.59 -46.60
N LYS A 267 16.49 9.09 -45.50
CA LYS A 267 17.69 9.93 -45.52
C LYS A 267 18.88 9.25 -46.19
N LEU A 268 19.13 7.97 -45.86
CA LEU A 268 20.19 7.20 -46.48
C LEU A 268 19.96 7.10 -48.00
N THR A 269 18.72 6.83 -48.41
CA THR A 269 18.34 6.73 -49.82
C THR A 269 18.53 8.05 -50.56
N THR A 270 18.06 9.16 -49.99
CA THR A 270 18.22 10.51 -50.56
C THR A 270 19.69 10.89 -50.70
N ASN A 271 20.50 10.66 -49.67
CA ASN A 271 21.94 10.98 -49.71
C ASN A 271 22.68 10.17 -50.76
N SER A 272 22.47 8.85 -50.80
CA SER A 272 23.07 7.98 -51.82
C SER A 272 22.62 8.37 -53.23
N THR A 273 21.35 8.74 -53.40
CA THR A 273 20.80 9.23 -54.68
C THR A 273 21.48 10.52 -55.12
N LYS A 274 21.61 11.51 -54.22
CA LYS A 274 22.29 12.76 -54.50
C LYS A 274 23.72 12.54 -54.97
N LEU A 275 24.48 11.68 -54.27
CA LEU A 275 25.86 11.37 -54.63
C LEU A 275 25.98 10.73 -56.03
N VAL A 276 25.06 9.83 -56.40
CA VAL A 276 25.02 9.25 -57.75
C VAL A 276 24.72 10.32 -58.80
N LEU A 277 23.75 11.18 -58.56
CA LEU A 277 23.41 12.27 -59.48
C LEU A 277 24.58 13.27 -59.65
N ASP A 278 25.28 13.61 -58.56
CA ASP A 278 26.45 14.49 -58.58
C ASP A 278 27.61 13.87 -59.40
N GLN A 279 27.82 12.56 -59.30
CA GLN A 279 28.82 11.87 -60.13
C GLN A 279 28.37 11.77 -61.60
N PHE A 280 27.08 11.55 -61.85
CA PHE A 280 26.54 11.52 -63.21
C PHE A 280 26.66 12.87 -63.90
N LYS A 281 26.45 13.97 -63.17
CA LYS A 281 26.60 15.33 -63.70
C LYS A 281 27.97 15.58 -64.33
N LYS A 282 29.04 15.02 -63.78
CA LYS A 282 30.38 15.11 -64.38
C LYS A 282 30.48 14.48 -65.76
N VAL A 283 29.71 13.41 -66.02
CA VAL A 283 29.60 12.81 -67.35
C VAL A 283 28.87 13.76 -68.29
N VAL A 284 27.77 14.35 -67.82
CA VAL A 284 26.96 15.32 -68.59
C VAL A 284 27.76 16.56 -68.97
N GLU A 285 28.57 17.12 -68.07
CA GLU A 285 29.41 18.30 -68.36
C GLU A 285 30.32 18.09 -69.58
N THR A 286 30.90 16.89 -69.71
CA THR A 286 31.73 16.54 -70.89
C THR A 286 30.90 16.46 -72.18
N ILE A 287 29.64 16.01 -72.08
CA ILE A 287 28.72 15.99 -73.22
C ILE A 287 28.35 17.41 -73.65
N GLU A 288 28.03 18.29 -72.68
CA GLU A 288 27.69 19.68 -72.95
C GLU A 288 28.86 20.44 -73.61
N THR A 289 30.09 20.23 -73.14
CA THR A 289 31.29 20.81 -73.78
C THR A 289 31.47 20.27 -75.20
N THR A 290 31.32 18.96 -75.42
CA THR A 290 31.44 18.35 -76.75
C THR A 290 30.35 18.87 -77.71
N GLN A 291 29.12 18.98 -77.23
CA GLN A 291 28.00 19.58 -77.97
C GLN A 291 28.33 21.02 -78.38
N GLY A 292 28.86 21.83 -77.46
CA GLY A 292 29.28 23.21 -77.73
C GLY A 292 30.35 23.29 -78.84
N ASN A 293 31.38 22.45 -78.75
CA ASN A 293 32.43 22.36 -79.78
C ASN A 293 31.84 21.95 -81.13
N LEU A 294 30.94 20.95 -81.18
CA LEU A 294 30.29 20.51 -82.42
C LEU A 294 29.42 21.60 -83.05
N LYS A 295 28.68 22.37 -82.24
CA LYS A 295 27.93 23.54 -82.72
C LYS A 295 28.87 24.58 -83.33
N SER A 296 29.97 24.90 -82.64
CA SER A 296 30.99 25.83 -83.13
C SER A 296 31.61 25.36 -84.45
N LEU A 297 31.98 24.08 -84.54
CA LEU A 297 32.52 23.48 -85.77
C LEU A 297 31.54 23.54 -86.93
N SER A 298 30.24 23.30 -86.69
CA SER A 298 29.23 23.39 -87.75
C SER A 298 29.17 24.78 -88.39
N ILE A 299 29.37 25.84 -87.59
CA ILE A 299 29.38 27.24 -88.07
C ILE A 299 30.71 27.56 -88.76
N CYS A 300 31.83 27.17 -88.15
CA CYS A 300 33.16 27.48 -88.68
C CYS A 300 33.45 26.78 -90.01
N CYS A 301 32.90 25.58 -90.23
CA CYS A 301 33.09 24.81 -91.47
C CYS A 301 32.37 25.41 -92.69
N ASP A 302 31.43 26.33 -92.50
CA ASP A 302 30.79 27.08 -93.59
C ASP A 302 31.71 28.18 -94.15
N THR A 303 32.66 28.67 -93.35
CA THR A 303 33.64 29.71 -93.71
C THR A 303 35.04 29.37 -93.16
N PRO A 304 35.65 28.26 -93.61
CA PRO A 304 36.84 27.69 -92.97
C PRO A 304 38.09 28.57 -93.09
N GLU A 305 38.20 29.38 -94.13
CA GLU A 305 39.35 30.27 -94.37
C GLU A 305 39.48 31.35 -93.29
N SER A 306 38.35 31.81 -92.73
CA SER A 306 38.30 32.82 -91.67
C SER A 306 38.38 32.21 -90.26
N HIS A 307 38.18 30.90 -90.12
CA HIS A 307 37.99 30.25 -88.82
C HIS A 307 38.96 29.08 -88.53
N LYS A 308 40.02 28.92 -89.32
CA LYS A 308 41.02 27.84 -89.16
C LYS A 308 41.56 27.66 -87.74
N ALA A 309 41.82 28.77 -87.03
CA ALA A 309 42.29 28.71 -85.64
C ALA A 309 41.23 28.19 -84.65
N TYR A 310 39.97 28.56 -84.85
CA TYR A 310 38.83 28.10 -84.03
C TYR A 310 38.54 26.62 -84.27
N ILE A 311 38.57 26.17 -85.53
CA ILE A 311 38.39 24.75 -85.88
C ILE A 311 39.46 23.90 -85.18
N LYS A 312 40.72 24.35 -85.19
CA LYS A 312 41.81 23.63 -84.50
C LYS A 312 41.63 23.60 -82.98
N LEU A 313 41.17 24.71 -82.37
CA LEU A 313 40.89 24.79 -80.94
C LEU A 313 39.77 23.83 -80.53
N ASP A 314 38.66 23.82 -81.25
CA ASP A 314 37.49 22.99 -80.97
C ASP A 314 37.80 21.50 -81.16
N LEU A 315 38.60 21.14 -82.18
CA LEU A 315 39.08 19.76 -82.38
C LEU A 315 39.99 19.29 -81.23
N ASN A 316 40.91 20.13 -80.76
CA ASN A 316 41.74 19.80 -79.60
C ASN A 316 40.89 19.63 -78.33
N SER A 317 39.91 20.52 -78.12
CA SER A 317 38.94 20.43 -77.02
C SER A 317 38.12 19.14 -77.09
N MET A 318 37.59 18.80 -78.28
CA MET A 318 36.87 17.54 -78.52
C MET A 318 37.73 16.31 -78.23
N ALA A 319 38.99 16.26 -78.66
CA ALA A 319 39.87 15.13 -78.38
C ALA A 319 40.08 14.92 -76.87
N MET A 320 40.23 16.00 -76.10
CA MET A 320 40.33 15.94 -74.64
C MET A 320 39.03 15.50 -73.97
N GLU A 321 37.89 16.01 -74.44
CA GLU A 321 36.58 15.65 -73.90
C GLU A 321 36.17 14.22 -74.24
N LEU A 322 36.55 13.67 -75.41
CA LEU A 322 36.32 12.27 -75.76
C LEU A 322 37.04 11.32 -74.79
N GLU A 323 38.30 11.61 -74.42
CA GLU A 323 39.00 10.80 -73.41
C GLU A 323 38.51 11.03 -71.99
N SER A 324 38.13 12.27 -71.68
CA SER A 324 37.48 12.60 -70.40
C SER A 324 36.16 11.85 -70.26
N PHE A 325 35.37 11.71 -71.33
CA PHE A 325 34.12 10.98 -71.35
C PHE A 325 34.34 9.51 -71.01
N LYS A 326 35.27 8.82 -71.68
CA LYS A 326 35.58 7.41 -71.40
C LYS A 326 35.95 7.19 -69.94
N THR A 327 36.81 8.08 -69.42
CA THR A 327 37.25 8.02 -68.02
C THR A 327 36.10 8.27 -67.05
N ARG A 328 35.33 9.34 -67.24
CA ARG A 328 34.22 9.71 -66.37
C ARG A 328 33.07 8.69 -66.43
N ALA A 329 32.75 8.17 -67.61
CA ALA A 329 31.75 7.11 -67.79
C ALA A 329 32.15 5.82 -67.06
N ARG A 330 33.41 5.39 -67.19
CA ARG A 330 33.93 4.21 -66.47
C ARG A 330 33.90 4.42 -64.96
N ASN A 331 34.35 5.58 -64.49
CA ASN A 331 34.34 5.93 -63.08
C ASN A 331 32.90 5.98 -62.52
N PHE A 332 31.95 6.52 -63.27
CA PHE A 332 30.55 6.54 -62.89
C PHE A 332 29.95 5.13 -62.78
N GLU A 333 30.23 4.24 -63.74
CA GLU A 333 29.79 2.85 -63.69
C GLU A 333 30.32 2.12 -62.44
N GLN A 334 31.60 2.32 -62.12
CA GLN A 334 32.22 1.75 -60.91
C GLN A 334 31.62 2.37 -59.63
N PHE A 335 31.43 3.68 -59.60
CA PHE A 335 30.83 4.39 -58.47
C PHE A 335 29.41 3.89 -58.18
N LYS A 336 28.61 3.74 -59.23
CA LYS A 336 27.24 3.22 -59.17
C LYS A 336 27.19 1.81 -58.58
N MET A 337 28.06 0.90 -59.03
CA MET A 337 28.11 -0.49 -58.52
C MET A 337 28.44 -0.56 -57.01
N ASN A 338 29.21 0.40 -56.52
CA ASN A 338 29.57 0.51 -55.11
C ASN A 338 28.55 1.30 -54.27
N SER A 339 27.54 1.89 -54.90
CA SER A 339 26.52 2.70 -54.23
C SER A 339 25.36 1.82 -53.80
N SER A 340 25.15 1.70 -52.48
CA SER A 340 23.99 1.03 -51.91
C SER A 340 22.84 2.01 -51.63
N ASN A 341 21.61 1.50 -51.58
CA ASN A 341 20.41 2.27 -51.20
C ASN A 341 20.12 3.46 -52.12
N VAL A 342 20.44 3.40 -53.40
CA VAL A 342 20.12 4.47 -54.36
C VAL A 342 18.67 4.32 -54.82
N HIS A 343 17.98 5.45 -55.05
CA HIS A 343 16.63 5.42 -55.58
C HIS A 343 16.61 4.73 -56.97
N PRO A 344 15.79 3.68 -57.19
CA PRO A 344 15.83 2.88 -58.43
C PRO A 344 15.55 3.71 -59.69
N GLU A 345 14.67 4.70 -59.60
CA GLU A 345 14.32 5.56 -60.74
C GLU A 345 15.48 6.45 -61.18
N ALA A 346 16.27 6.95 -60.22
CA ALA A 346 17.46 7.76 -60.52
C ALA A 346 18.55 6.92 -61.19
N LEU A 347 18.77 5.70 -60.69
CA LEU A 347 19.68 4.74 -61.35
C LEU A 347 19.24 4.41 -62.77
N ARG A 348 17.94 4.14 -62.96
CA ARG A 348 17.36 3.85 -64.27
C ARG A 348 17.61 5.00 -65.24
N LEU A 349 17.32 6.23 -64.83
CA LEU A 349 17.53 7.43 -65.64
C LEU A 349 19.00 7.59 -66.03
N CYS A 350 19.92 7.54 -65.07
CA CYS A 350 21.35 7.67 -65.36
C CYS A 350 21.85 6.58 -66.32
N ASN A 351 21.40 5.33 -66.16
CA ASN A 351 21.80 4.23 -67.05
C ASN A 351 21.30 4.44 -68.48
N GLU A 352 20.05 4.88 -68.63
CA GLU A 352 19.42 5.13 -69.92
C GLU A 352 20.17 6.22 -70.69
N PHE A 353 20.46 7.36 -70.05
CA PHE A 353 21.18 8.47 -70.68
C PHE A 353 22.65 8.17 -70.89
N LEU A 354 23.31 7.45 -69.99
CA LEU A 354 24.69 7.02 -70.19
C LEU A 354 24.83 6.16 -71.45
N ALA A 355 23.88 5.25 -71.70
CA ALA A 355 23.89 4.43 -72.91
C ALA A 355 23.72 5.28 -74.18
N GLN A 356 22.84 6.28 -74.15
CA GLN A 356 22.65 7.21 -75.26
C GLN A 356 23.91 8.06 -75.51
N PHE A 357 24.53 8.57 -74.44
CA PHE A 357 25.78 9.33 -74.54
C PHE A 357 26.93 8.49 -75.09
N LYS A 358 27.09 7.24 -74.63
CA LYS A 358 28.10 6.31 -75.20
C LYS A 358 27.89 6.12 -76.69
N LYS A 359 26.63 5.89 -77.12
CA LYS A 359 26.29 5.73 -78.54
C LYS A 359 26.71 6.94 -79.40
N SER A 360 26.51 8.16 -78.91
CA SER A 360 26.87 9.38 -79.65
C SER A 360 28.37 9.69 -79.61
N MET A 361 29.01 9.57 -78.43
CA MET A 361 30.42 9.88 -78.21
C MET A 361 31.39 8.84 -78.81
N GLU A 362 30.90 7.63 -79.09
CA GLU A 362 31.67 6.55 -79.73
C GLU A 362 31.24 6.33 -81.19
N SER A 363 30.42 7.24 -81.75
CA SER A 363 29.93 7.14 -83.12
C SER A 363 31.07 7.25 -84.14
N GLU A 364 30.87 6.66 -85.32
CA GLU A 364 31.86 6.80 -86.40
C GLU A 364 31.97 8.26 -86.87
N ASP A 365 30.87 9.01 -86.83
CA ASP A 365 30.84 10.41 -87.25
C ASP A 365 31.68 11.33 -86.36
N ILE A 366 31.64 11.14 -85.02
CA ILE A 366 32.47 11.96 -84.12
C ILE A 366 33.97 11.63 -84.28
N LEU A 367 34.30 10.36 -84.53
CA LEU A 367 35.67 9.94 -84.85
C LEU A 367 36.14 10.52 -86.18
N ARG A 368 35.29 10.49 -87.22
CA ARG A 368 35.59 11.07 -88.54
C ARG A 368 35.82 12.57 -88.46
N ILE A 369 34.99 13.31 -87.72
CA ILE A 369 35.20 14.76 -87.49
C ILE A 369 36.55 14.98 -86.81
N ASN A 370 36.84 14.24 -85.73
CA ASN A 370 38.05 14.45 -84.93
C ASN A 370 39.35 14.08 -85.67
N THR A 371 39.28 13.18 -86.67
CA THR A 371 40.45 12.68 -87.41
C THR A 371 40.65 13.33 -88.77
N LEU A 372 39.56 13.67 -89.49
CA LEU A 372 39.63 14.11 -90.88
C LEU A 372 39.52 15.63 -91.04
N LEU A 373 38.83 16.33 -90.13
CA LEU A 373 38.56 17.76 -90.29
C LEU A 373 39.84 18.60 -90.25
N GLY A 374 40.75 18.33 -89.29
CA GLY A 374 42.02 19.04 -89.18
C GLY A 374 42.87 18.96 -90.46
N PRO A 375 43.19 17.75 -90.96
CA PRO A 375 43.91 17.58 -92.23
C PRO A 375 43.21 18.20 -93.44
N ALA A 376 41.88 18.11 -93.52
CA ALA A 376 41.10 18.70 -94.61
C ALA A 376 41.18 20.25 -94.61
N VAL A 377 41.17 20.89 -93.43
CA VAL A 377 41.36 22.34 -93.28
C VAL A 377 42.78 22.78 -93.65
N GLU A 378 43.81 21.99 -93.32
CA GLU A 378 45.19 22.29 -93.73
C GLU A 378 45.38 22.18 -95.25
N SER A 379 44.68 21.23 -95.89
CA SER A 379 44.78 20.94 -97.33
C SER A 379 43.75 21.69 -98.19
N CYS A 380 42.95 22.57 -97.59
CA CYS A 380 41.87 23.33 -98.24
C CYS A 380 40.85 22.44 -98.99
N GLU A 381 40.56 21.23 -98.49
CA GLU A 381 39.62 20.29 -99.10
C GLU A 381 38.15 20.62 -98.74
N LEU A 382 37.60 21.65 -99.39
CA LEU A 382 36.28 22.21 -99.06
C LEU A 382 35.13 21.19 -98.97
N ALA A 383 35.13 20.16 -99.83
CA ALA A 383 34.08 19.14 -99.81
C ALA A 383 34.10 18.31 -98.51
N LYS A 384 35.29 17.95 -98.00
CA LYS A 384 35.43 17.17 -96.76
C LYS A 384 35.18 18.04 -95.53
N ILE A 385 35.56 19.31 -95.58
CA ILE A 385 35.26 20.28 -94.51
C ILE A 385 33.75 20.45 -94.36
N LYS A 386 33.01 20.63 -95.47
CA LYS A 386 31.55 20.75 -95.44
C LYS A 386 30.85 19.47 -94.95
N ASP A 387 31.30 18.30 -95.40
CA ASP A 387 30.77 17.02 -94.92
C ASP A 387 30.97 16.84 -93.40
N CYS A 388 32.15 17.20 -92.87
CA CYS A 388 32.41 17.19 -91.44
C CYS A 388 31.55 18.23 -90.68
N GLY A 389 31.35 19.42 -91.25
CA GLY A 389 30.48 20.45 -90.69
C GLY A 389 29.02 20.02 -90.56
N GLU A 390 28.47 19.36 -91.59
CA GLU A 390 27.11 18.83 -91.55
C GLU A 390 26.98 17.67 -90.54
N LYS A 391 27.97 16.77 -90.47
CA LYS A 391 28.01 15.73 -89.42
C LYS A 391 28.09 16.32 -88.02
N ALA A 392 28.88 17.38 -87.83
CA ALA A 392 29.00 18.08 -86.56
C ALA A 392 27.66 18.70 -86.16
N LYS A 393 26.94 19.30 -87.11
CA LYS A 393 25.59 19.83 -86.91
C LYS A 393 24.62 18.73 -86.47
N VAL A 394 24.56 17.61 -87.18
CA VAL A 394 23.67 16.48 -86.86
C VAL A 394 23.95 15.93 -85.46
N LEU A 395 25.22 15.67 -85.13
CA LEU A 395 25.61 15.18 -83.80
C LEU A 395 25.32 16.21 -82.70
N SER A 396 25.53 17.50 -82.96
CA SER A 396 25.23 18.55 -81.98
C SER A 396 23.75 18.62 -81.63
N LEU A 397 22.86 18.46 -82.61
CA LEU A 397 21.41 18.44 -82.41
C LEU A 397 20.97 17.17 -81.67
N GLN A 398 21.57 16.02 -81.98
CA GLN A 398 21.30 14.78 -81.26
C GLN A 398 21.71 14.87 -79.79
N LEU A 399 22.90 15.40 -79.50
CA LEU A 399 23.35 15.60 -78.12
C LEU A 399 22.50 16.64 -77.39
N GLU A 400 22.05 17.70 -78.07
CA GLU A 400 21.12 18.69 -77.53
C GLU A 400 19.77 18.06 -77.13
N GLU A 401 19.19 17.24 -78.00
CA GLU A 401 17.92 16.57 -77.73
C GLU A 401 18.03 15.63 -76.52
N VAL A 402 19.10 14.82 -76.47
CA VAL A 402 19.35 13.89 -75.35
C VAL A 402 19.59 14.66 -74.04
N THR A 403 20.38 15.73 -74.06
CA THR A 403 20.68 16.55 -72.88
C THR A 403 19.45 17.33 -72.41
N GLY A 404 18.60 17.80 -73.33
CA GLY A 404 17.32 18.43 -73.02
C GLY A 404 16.35 17.47 -72.33
N LYS A 405 16.22 16.24 -72.83
CA LYS A 405 15.40 15.19 -72.18
C LYS A 405 15.95 14.81 -70.80
N LEU A 406 17.26 14.73 -70.66
CA LEU A 406 17.90 14.46 -69.36
C LEU A 406 17.60 15.57 -68.35
N THR A 407 17.69 16.83 -68.77
CA THR A 407 17.43 17.99 -67.91
C THR A 407 16.00 17.96 -67.37
N LEU A 408 15.01 17.62 -68.21
CA LEU A 408 13.63 17.44 -67.78
C LEU A 408 13.50 16.28 -66.76
N GLY A 409 14.14 15.14 -67.03
CA GLY A 409 14.14 13.98 -66.12
C GLY A 409 14.84 14.24 -64.78
N LEU A 410 15.95 14.98 -64.79
CA LEU A 410 16.67 15.37 -63.57
C LEU A 410 15.88 16.40 -62.75
N ASN A 411 15.19 17.34 -63.39
CA ASN A 411 14.33 18.29 -62.69
C ASN A 411 13.15 17.59 -62.01
N ASP A 412 12.54 16.60 -62.66
CA ASP A 412 11.48 15.78 -62.08
C ASP A 412 11.99 14.95 -60.87
N LEU A 413 13.16 14.32 -60.98
CA LEU A 413 13.77 13.61 -59.85
C LEU A 413 14.20 14.54 -58.72
N THR A 414 14.73 15.72 -59.03
CA THR A 414 15.14 16.71 -58.02
C THR A 414 13.93 17.24 -57.26
N ALA A 415 12.82 17.51 -57.96
CA ALA A 415 11.56 17.91 -57.34
C ALA A 415 10.96 16.80 -56.44
N LYS A 416 11.11 15.53 -56.84
CA LYS A 416 10.60 14.38 -56.08
C LYS A 416 11.46 14.02 -54.87
N PHE A 417 12.78 14.17 -54.95
CA PHE A 417 13.72 13.59 -53.97
C PHE A 417 14.61 14.58 -53.23
N VAL A 418 14.74 15.83 -53.70
CA VAL A 418 15.69 16.82 -53.15
C VAL A 418 14.96 18.02 -52.51
N SER A 419 13.76 18.40 -52.97
CA SER A 419 12.97 19.51 -52.38
C SER A 419 12.00 19.11 -51.26
N ALA A 420 11.86 17.82 -50.93
CA ALA A 420 11.15 17.40 -49.74
C ALA A 420 12.05 17.61 -48.51
N ALA A 421 12.14 18.87 -48.05
CA ALA A 421 12.72 19.17 -46.75
C ALA A 421 11.97 18.34 -45.69
N PRO A 422 12.67 17.61 -44.81
CA PRO A 422 12.02 17.06 -43.64
C PRO A 422 11.59 18.26 -42.80
N THR A 423 10.28 18.50 -42.71
CA THR A 423 9.71 19.33 -41.66
C THR A 423 10.23 18.75 -40.36
N GLN A 424 11.24 19.38 -39.78
CA GLN A 424 11.65 19.14 -38.42
C GLN A 424 10.42 19.51 -37.58
N ALA A 425 9.62 18.50 -37.22
CA ALA A 425 8.81 18.61 -36.03
C ALA A 425 9.82 18.80 -34.90
N ALA A 426 9.86 20.02 -34.38
CA ALA A 426 10.66 20.41 -33.24
C ALA A 426 10.45 19.40 -32.11
N LEU A 427 11.55 18.77 -31.69
CA LEU A 427 11.68 18.35 -30.30
C LEU A 427 11.84 19.65 -29.50
N SER A 428 10.71 20.23 -29.12
CA SER A 428 10.66 21.21 -28.03
C SER A 428 10.62 20.40 -26.74
N ASP A 429 11.63 20.60 -25.89
CA ASP A 429 11.61 20.16 -24.48
C ASP A 429 10.50 20.86 -23.70
#